data_AF-A0A2E6PKS3-F1
#
_entry.id   AF-A0A2E6PKS3-F1
#
_cell.length_a   1.000
_cell.length_b   1.000
_cell.length_c   1.000
_cell.angle_alpha   90.00
_cell.angle_beta   90.00
_cell.angle_gamma   90.00
#
_symmetry.space_group_name_H-M   'P 1'
#
loop_
_entity.id
_entity.type
_entity.pdbx_description
1 polymer ?
#
loop_
_entity_poly.entity_id
_entity_poly.type
_entity_poly.pdbx_seq_one_letter_code
_entity_poly.pdbx_strand_id
1 'polypeptide(L)'
;MPELSKKGEDRMVRYRGQSLRLLQDAMDEIRGGRWARCEELLWGSLTLAVKGVALGRGKELDGLKAVEEYAKELGSENRDRRIREAFTKLASFGETAEQVSESRIRADHLVQTLEDVTGAVERLWDMAPGGDLLSRLLSDELEVYDPDEMDELEEMDGGFSR
;
A
#
# COMPACT_ATOMS: atom_id res chain seq x y z
N MET A 1 1.06 0.92 22.28
CA MET A 1 1.65 0.20 21.13
C MET A 1 3.11 -0.06 21.46
N PRO A 2 3.72 -1.18 21.06
CA PRO A 2 5.17 -1.35 21.21
C PRO A 2 5.87 -0.24 20.42
N GLU A 3 6.88 0.39 21.03
CA GLU A 3 7.69 1.38 20.32
C GLU A 3 8.53 0.66 19.25
N LEU A 4 8.49 1.18 18.03
CA LEU A 4 9.27 0.65 16.93
C LEU A 4 10.74 0.98 17.18
N SER A 5 11.64 0.05 16.87
CA SER A 5 13.06 0.41 16.72
C SER A 5 13.21 1.44 15.59
N LYS A 6 14.23 2.31 15.64
CA LYS A 6 14.55 3.27 14.56
C LYS A 6 14.55 2.64 13.16
N LYS A 7 15.17 1.45 13.01
CA LYS A 7 15.15 0.65 11.76
C LYS A 7 13.74 0.21 11.32
N GLY A 8 12.83 0.02 12.26
CA GLY A 8 11.42 -0.27 12.00
C GLY A 8 10.65 0.96 11.52
N GLU A 9 10.94 2.13 12.09
CA GLU A 9 10.39 3.42 11.67
C GLU A 9 10.84 3.77 10.25
N ASP A 10 12.13 3.65 9.94
CA ASP A 10 12.68 3.91 8.60
C ASP A 10 12.06 2.98 7.54
N ARG A 11 11.91 1.69 7.86
CA ARG A 11 11.22 0.72 6.98
C ARG A 11 9.75 1.08 6.79
N MET A 12 9.08 1.56 7.82
CA MET A 12 7.68 1.97 7.75
C MET A 12 7.50 3.19 6.85
N VAL A 13 8.38 4.20 6.96
CA VAL A 13 8.39 5.37 6.08
C VAL A 13 8.58 4.94 4.63
N ARG A 14 9.56 4.07 4.36
CA ARG A 14 9.79 3.51 3.00
C ARG A 14 8.57 2.77 2.46
N TYR A 15 7.97 1.86 3.24
CA TYR A 15 6.76 1.14 2.82
C TYR A 15 5.60 2.08 2.53
N ARG A 16 5.45 3.13 3.34
CA ARG A 16 4.40 4.14 3.14
C ARG A 16 4.61 4.94 1.87
N GLY A 17 5.80 5.50 1.68
CA GLY A 17 6.13 6.27 0.46
C GLY A 17 5.92 5.44 -0.81
N GLN A 18 6.46 4.21 -0.84
CA GLN A 18 6.29 3.30 -1.97
C GLN A 18 4.83 2.92 -2.20
N SER A 19 4.06 2.61 -1.14
CA SER A 19 2.65 2.25 -1.24
C SER A 19 1.81 3.36 -1.87
N LEU A 20 2.05 4.61 -1.46
CA LEU A 20 1.31 5.77 -1.97
C LEU A 20 1.71 6.13 -3.40
N ARG A 21 2.99 6.03 -3.74
CA ARG A 21 3.47 6.22 -5.12
C ARG A 21 2.82 5.21 -6.07
N LEU A 22 2.83 3.92 -5.71
CA LEU A 22 2.18 2.87 -6.50
C LEU A 22 0.68 3.11 -6.66
N LEU A 23 0.01 3.61 -5.62
CA LEU A 23 -1.41 3.94 -5.68
C LEU A 23 -1.67 5.10 -6.65
N GLN A 24 -0.84 6.15 -6.59
CA GLN A 24 -0.93 7.27 -7.51
C GLN A 24 -0.69 6.84 -8.96
N ASP A 25 0.35 6.04 -9.20
CA ASP A 25 0.65 5.47 -10.51
C ASP A 25 -0.52 4.63 -11.02
N ALA A 26 -1.15 3.82 -10.15
CA ALA A 26 -2.32 3.02 -10.52
C ALA A 26 -3.47 3.92 -11.00
N MET A 27 -3.68 5.06 -10.32
CA MET A 27 -4.70 6.03 -10.70
C MET A 27 -4.45 6.67 -12.08
N ASP A 28 -3.19 6.84 -12.46
CA ASP A 28 -2.81 7.36 -13.78
C ASP A 28 -2.98 6.30 -14.89
N GLU A 29 -2.68 5.03 -14.59
CA GLU A 29 -2.84 3.92 -15.53
C GLU A 29 -4.31 3.67 -15.92
N ILE A 30 -5.25 3.91 -15.01
CA ILE A 30 -6.70 3.85 -15.26
C ILE A 30 -7.11 4.83 -16.36
N ARG A 31 -6.61 6.07 -16.31
CA ARG A 31 -6.93 7.10 -17.31
C ARG A 31 -6.45 6.69 -18.70
N GLY A 32 -5.39 5.87 -18.74
CA GLY A 32 -4.84 5.27 -19.97
C GLY A 32 -5.50 3.95 -20.38
N GLY A 33 -6.47 3.43 -19.62
CA GLY A 33 -7.10 2.13 -19.87
C GLY A 33 -6.16 0.92 -19.70
N ARG A 34 -5.03 1.10 -19.00
CA ARG A 34 -4.01 0.05 -18.80
C ARG A 34 -4.30 -0.76 -17.55
N TRP A 35 -5.39 -1.52 -17.60
CA TRP A 35 -5.95 -2.22 -16.44
C TRP A 35 -5.01 -3.25 -15.80
N ALA A 36 -4.28 -4.03 -16.61
CA ALA A 36 -3.33 -5.01 -16.09
C ALA A 36 -2.21 -4.34 -15.27
N ARG A 37 -1.71 -3.20 -15.75
CA ARG A 37 -0.69 -2.42 -15.03
C ARG A 37 -1.27 -1.80 -13.76
N CYS A 38 -2.49 -1.28 -13.83
CA CYS A 38 -3.21 -0.80 -12.66
C CYS A 38 -3.34 -1.89 -11.59
N GLU A 39 -3.68 -3.12 -11.98
CA GLU A 39 -3.79 -4.25 -11.05
C GLU A 39 -2.47 -4.53 -10.32
N GLU A 40 -1.35 -4.64 -11.05
CA GLU A 40 -0.02 -4.86 -10.46
C GLU A 40 0.34 -3.79 -9.42
N LEU A 41 0.07 -2.53 -9.75
CA LEU A 41 0.37 -1.39 -8.87
C LEU A 41 -0.50 -1.41 -7.61
N LEU A 42 -1.79 -1.73 -7.74
CA LEU A 42 -2.70 -1.89 -6.60
C LEU A 42 -2.27 -3.05 -5.69
N TRP A 43 -1.80 -4.17 -6.26
CA TRP A 43 -1.28 -5.31 -5.48
C TRP A 43 -0.08 -4.90 -4.64
N GLY A 44 0.87 -4.17 -5.25
CA GLY A 44 2.05 -3.66 -4.57
C GLY A 44 1.70 -2.67 -3.46
N SER A 45 0.83 -1.71 -3.75
CA SER A 45 0.38 -0.69 -2.79
C SER A 45 -0.27 -1.31 -1.55
N LEU A 46 -1.24 -2.21 -1.76
CA LEU A 46 -1.98 -2.88 -0.70
C LEU A 46 -1.07 -3.79 0.14
N THR A 47 -0.15 -4.50 -0.51
CA THR A 47 0.83 -5.36 0.18
C THR A 47 1.71 -4.55 1.14
N LEU A 48 2.23 -3.41 0.70
CA LEU A 48 3.08 -2.56 1.51
C LEU A 48 2.31 -1.94 2.70
N ALA A 49 1.05 -1.54 2.49
CA ALA A 49 0.20 -1.03 3.55
C ALA A 49 -0.03 -2.07 4.66
N VAL A 50 -0.33 -3.31 4.28
CA VAL A 50 -0.51 -4.41 5.22
C VAL A 50 0.79 -4.74 5.96
N LYS A 51 1.92 -4.79 5.25
CA LYS A 51 3.25 -4.97 5.86
C LYS A 51 3.58 -3.84 6.84
N GLY A 52 3.20 -2.60 6.54
CA GLY A 52 3.35 -1.45 7.44
C GLY A 52 2.58 -1.64 8.75
N VAL A 53 1.31 -2.02 8.67
CA VAL A 53 0.50 -2.31 9.88
C VAL A 53 1.09 -3.47 10.69
N ALA A 54 1.49 -4.55 10.02
CA ALA A 54 2.08 -5.70 10.69
C ALA A 54 3.39 -5.33 11.40
N LEU A 55 4.25 -4.56 10.74
CA LEU A 55 5.49 -4.05 11.30
C LEU A 55 5.22 -3.19 12.55
N GLY A 56 4.20 -2.33 12.49
CA GLY A 56 3.72 -1.55 13.64
C GLY A 56 3.25 -2.38 14.83
N ARG A 57 2.86 -3.63 14.60
CA ARG A 57 2.52 -4.61 15.65
C ARG A 57 3.68 -5.56 15.99
N GLY A 58 4.89 -5.29 15.49
CA GLY A 58 6.08 -6.11 15.72
C GLY A 58 6.08 -7.45 14.97
N LYS A 59 5.27 -7.59 13.91
CA LYS A 59 5.22 -8.78 13.05
C LYS A 59 5.84 -8.47 11.70
N GLU A 60 6.70 -9.34 11.20
CA GLU A 60 7.17 -9.30 9.82
C GLU A 60 6.42 -10.34 8.99
N LEU A 61 5.89 -9.93 7.85
CA LEU A 61 5.14 -10.79 6.94
C LEU A 61 6.01 -11.11 5.72
N ASP A 62 6.18 -12.41 5.45
CA ASP A 62 6.92 -12.92 4.30
C ASP A 62 6.00 -13.65 3.32
N GLY A 63 6.15 -13.32 2.04
CA GLY A 63 5.31 -13.83 0.96
C GLY A 63 3.89 -13.26 0.92
N LEU A 64 3.23 -13.46 -0.24
CA LEU A 64 1.89 -12.94 -0.52
C LEU A 64 0.82 -13.56 0.37
N LYS A 65 0.90 -14.88 0.61
CA LYS A 65 -0.10 -15.60 1.39
C LYS A 65 -0.20 -15.10 2.84
N ALA A 66 0.94 -14.84 3.49
CA ALA A 66 0.96 -14.31 4.85
C ALA A 66 0.35 -12.90 4.91
N VAL A 67 0.59 -12.08 3.88
CA VAL A 67 0.01 -10.75 3.75
C VAL A 67 -1.52 -10.83 3.59
N GLU A 68 -2.01 -11.69 2.71
CA GLU A 68 -3.46 -11.86 2.51
C GLU A 68 -4.18 -12.38 3.76
N GLU A 69 -3.62 -13.41 4.41
CA GLU A 69 -4.18 -13.97 5.64
C GLU A 69 -4.23 -12.91 6.74
N TYR A 70 -3.14 -12.16 6.92
CA TYR A 70 -3.07 -11.09 7.89
C TYR A 70 -4.08 -9.97 7.60
N ALA A 71 -4.27 -9.58 6.34
CA ALA A 71 -5.27 -8.59 5.97
C ALA A 71 -6.70 -9.07 6.23
N LYS A 72 -7.01 -10.35 6.00
CA LYS A 72 -8.32 -10.95 6.33
C LYS A 72 -8.58 -10.96 7.83
N GLU A 73 -7.57 -11.33 8.62
CA GLU A 73 -7.63 -11.28 10.09
C GLU A 73 -7.85 -9.83 10.56
N LEU A 74 -7.03 -8.90 10.08
CA LEU A 74 -7.09 -7.48 10.43
C LEU A 74 -8.44 -6.85 10.09
N GLY A 75 -8.98 -7.12 8.89
CA GLY A 75 -10.29 -6.65 8.50
C GLY A 75 -11.42 -7.24 9.35
N SER A 76 -11.27 -8.49 9.81
CA SER A 76 -12.23 -9.13 10.72
C SER A 76 -12.17 -8.54 12.14
N GLU A 77 -10.96 -8.32 12.67
CA GLU A 77 -10.73 -7.66 13.96
C GLU A 77 -11.34 -6.26 14.01
N ASN A 78 -11.12 -5.46 12.97
CA ASN A 78 -11.58 -4.07 12.90
C ASN A 78 -13.01 -3.93 12.35
N ARG A 79 -13.66 -5.04 11.99
CA ARG A 79 -14.95 -5.06 11.27
C ARG A 79 -14.94 -4.20 10.00
N ASP A 80 -13.78 -4.05 9.35
CA ASP A 80 -13.63 -3.32 8.09
C ASP A 80 -13.68 -4.30 6.93
N ARG A 81 -14.82 -4.29 6.23
CA ARG A 81 -15.07 -5.14 5.07
C ARG A 81 -14.10 -4.86 3.91
N ARG A 82 -13.69 -3.59 3.73
CA ARG A 82 -12.84 -3.19 2.61
C ARG A 82 -11.48 -3.85 2.74
N ILE A 83 -10.88 -3.80 3.93
CA ILE A 83 -9.60 -4.47 4.20
C ILE A 83 -9.72 -5.99 4.05
N ARG A 84 -10.80 -6.56 4.61
CA ARG A 84 -11.02 -8.02 4.58
C ARG A 84 -11.15 -8.58 3.17
N GLU A 85 -11.78 -7.83 2.27
CA GLU A 85 -12.15 -8.30 0.92
C GLU A 85 -11.24 -7.71 -0.17
N ALA A 86 -10.35 -6.75 0.14
CA ALA A 86 -9.53 -6.02 -0.84
C ALA A 86 -8.74 -6.96 -1.75
N PHE A 87 -7.99 -7.92 -1.18
CA PHE A 87 -7.22 -8.88 -1.98
C PHE A 87 -8.09 -9.81 -2.82
N THR A 88 -9.25 -10.23 -2.31
CA THR A 88 -10.18 -11.07 -3.08
C THR A 88 -10.78 -10.31 -4.26
N LYS A 89 -11.15 -9.05 -4.06
CA LYS A 89 -11.64 -8.19 -5.14
C LYS A 89 -10.56 -7.93 -6.17
N LEU A 90 -9.33 -7.67 -5.71
CA LEU A 90 -8.20 -7.43 -6.59
C LEU A 90 -7.81 -8.67 -7.40
N ALA A 91 -7.92 -9.88 -6.84
CA ALA A 91 -7.70 -11.13 -7.57
C ALA A 91 -8.69 -11.36 -8.73
N SER A 92 -9.90 -10.79 -8.65
CA SER A 92 -10.87 -10.79 -9.76
C SER A 92 -10.76 -9.59 -10.70
N PHE A 93 -9.81 -8.68 -10.46
CA PHE A 93 -9.71 -7.42 -11.21
C PHE A 93 -9.32 -7.66 -12.67
N GLY A 94 -8.31 -8.50 -12.92
CA GLY A 94 -7.86 -8.84 -14.27
C GLY A 94 -8.97 -9.46 -15.14
N GLU A 95 -9.73 -10.41 -14.59
CA GLU A 95 -10.88 -11.00 -15.28
C GLU A 95 -11.95 -9.94 -15.60
N THR A 96 -12.26 -9.07 -14.63
CA THR A 96 -13.19 -7.95 -14.82
C THR A 96 -12.68 -7.00 -15.91
N ALA A 97 -11.37 -6.75 -15.96
CA ALA A 97 -10.74 -5.87 -16.93
C ALA A 97 -10.80 -6.44 -18.35
N GLU A 98 -10.58 -7.75 -18.50
CA GLU A 98 -10.77 -8.45 -19.77
C GLU A 98 -12.22 -8.31 -20.25
N GLN A 99 -13.20 -8.56 -19.37
CA GLN A 99 -14.61 -8.41 -19.72
C GLN A 99 -14.99 -6.98 -20.12
N VAL A 100 -14.41 -5.95 -19.48
CA VAL A 100 -14.58 -4.55 -19.88
C VAL A 100 -13.95 -4.29 -21.25
N SER A 101 -12.74 -4.81 -21.51
CA SER A 101 -12.05 -4.65 -22.79
C SER A 101 -12.81 -5.30 -23.95
N GLU A 102 -13.48 -6.42 -23.69
CA GLU A 102 -14.36 -7.12 -24.63
C GLU A 102 -15.76 -6.49 -24.72
N SER A 103 -16.00 -5.36 -24.04
CA SER A 103 -17.31 -4.66 -23.94
C SER A 103 -18.45 -5.53 -23.40
N ARG A 104 -18.12 -6.59 -22.63
CA ARG A 104 -19.10 -7.49 -22.02
C ARG A 104 -19.75 -6.89 -20.77
N ILE A 105 -19.04 -6.00 -20.08
CA ILE A 105 -19.51 -5.28 -18.89
C ILE A 105 -19.07 -3.82 -18.90
N ARG A 106 -19.68 -2.99 -18.03
CA ARG A 106 -19.32 -1.57 -17.88
C ARG A 106 -18.06 -1.40 -17.02
N ALA A 107 -17.25 -0.39 -17.34
CA ALA A 107 -16.05 -0.04 -16.58
C ALA A 107 -16.32 0.36 -15.12
N ASP A 108 -17.56 0.72 -14.78
CA ASP A 108 -18.00 1.06 -13.41
C ASP A 108 -17.57 0.01 -12.35
N HIS A 109 -17.52 -1.27 -12.72
CA HIS A 109 -17.10 -2.35 -11.81
C HIS A 109 -15.60 -2.30 -11.46
N LEU A 110 -14.76 -1.87 -12.40
CA LEU A 110 -13.33 -1.65 -12.16
C LEU A 110 -13.12 -0.44 -11.27
N VAL A 111 -13.85 0.64 -11.53
CA VAL A 111 -13.81 1.86 -10.72
C VAL A 111 -14.22 1.57 -9.27
N GLN A 112 -15.29 0.79 -9.05
CA GLN A 112 -15.70 0.41 -7.70
C GLN A 112 -14.64 -0.40 -6.96
N THR A 113 -13.99 -1.35 -7.63
CA THR A 113 -12.91 -2.14 -7.03
C THR A 113 -11.73 -1.26 -6.65
N LEU A 114 -11.43 -0.26 -7.49
CA LEU A 114 -10.39 0.73 -7.25
C LEU A 114 -10.66 1.60 -6.03
N GLU A 115 -11.87 2.13 -5.91
CA GLU A 115 -12.29 2.91 -4.74
C GLU A 115 -12.21 2.07 -3.46
N ASP A 116 -12.65 0.82 -3.53
CA ASP A 116 -12.61 -0.11 -2.39
C ASP A 116 -11.17 -0.40 -1.94
N VAL A 117 -10.26 -0.65 -2.88
CA VAL A 117 -8.85 -0.94 -2.59
C VAL A 117 -8.11 0.31 -2.11
N THR A 118 -8.37 1.46 -2.73
CA THR A 118 -7.83 2.76 -2.29
C THR A 118 -8.26 3.05 -0.85
N GLY A 119 -9.56 2.93 -0.56
CA GLY A 119 -10.07 3.13 0.79
C GLY A 119 -9.56 2.10 1.80
N ALA A 120 -9.21 0.89 1.36
CA ALA A 120 -8.55 -0.10 2.22
C ALA A 120 -7.10 0.31 2.53
N VAL A 121 -6.34 0.79 1.55
CA VAL A 121 -4.96 1.29 1.72
C VAL A 121 -4.93 2.48 2.69
N GLU A 122 -5.82 3.45 2.51
CA GLU A 122 -5.94 4.60 3.42
C GLU A 122 -6.19 4.14 4.85
N ARG A 123 -7.17 3.23 5.05
CA ARG A 123 -7.50 2.70 6.37
C ARG A 123 -6.37 1.90 7.00
N LEU A 124 -5.62 1.15 6.22
CA LEU A 124 -4.42 0.46 6.69
C LEU A 124 -3.39 1.47 7.20
N TRP A 125 -3.17 2.55 6.46
CA TRP A 125 -2.23 3.59 6.86
C TRP A 125 -2.69 4.40 8.06
N ASP A 126 -4.00 4.60 8.25
CA ASP A 126 -4.56 5.21 9.48
C ASP A 126 -4.31 4.34 10.72
N MET A 127 -4.32 3.01 10.55
CA MET A 127 -4.06 2.07 11.64
C MET A 127 -2.57 1.85 11.91
N ALA A 128 -1.71 2.18 10.95
CA ALA A 128 -0.28 2.10 11.12
C ALA A 128 0.23 3.22 12.06
N PRO A 129 1.32 2.99 12.81
CA PRO A 129 1.99 4.05 13.55
C PRO A 129 2.31 5.25 12.64
N GLY A 130 2.03 6.48 13.11
CA GLY A 130 2.20 7.69 12.30
C GLY A 130 1.07 7.94 11.29
N GLY A 131 -0.14 7.45 11.55
CA GLY A 131 -1.28 7.42 10.61
C GLY A 131 -1.67 8.71 9.90
N ASP A 132 -1.30 9.89 10.42
CA ASP A 132 -1.74 11.20 9.94
C ASP A 132 -0.88 11.82 8.81
N LEU A 133 -0.11 11.03 8.06
CA LEU A 133 0.80 11.53 7.01
C LEU A 133 0.18 11.58 5.61
N LEU A 134 -0.86 10.80 5.33
CA LEU A 134 -1.51 10.76 4.00
C LEU A 134 -2.20 12.09 3.68
N SER A 135 -2.91 12.64 4.67
CA SER A 135 -3.48 13.99 4.63
C SER A 135 -2.42 15.06 4.39
N ARG A 136 -1.21 14.89 4.93
CA ARG A 136 -0.09 15.84 4.79
C ARG A 136 0.59 15.74 3.43
N LEU A 137 0.66 14.54 2.87
CA LEU A 137 1.21 14.27 1.54
C LEU A 137 0.26 14.76 0.43
N LEU A 138 -1.05 14.60 0.61
CA LEU A 138 -2.08 15.19 -0.27
C LEU A 138 -2.18 16.72 -0.11
N SER A 139 -1.69 17.28 1.00
CA SER A 139 -1.61 18.72 1.24
C SER A 139 -0.31 19.36 0.72
N ASP A 140 0.52 18.61 -0.02
CA ASP A 140 1.81 19.07 -0.58
C ASP A 140 2.84 19.50 0.49
N GLU A 141 2.65 19.06 1.75
CA GLU A 141 3.56 19.35 2.88
C GLU A 141 4.67 18.30 3.05
N LEU A 142 4.63 17.20 2.30
CA LEU A 142 5.74 16.25 2.24
C LEU A 142 6.51 16.42 0.94
N GLU A 143 7.79 16.78 1.06
CA GLU A 143 8.76 16.43 0.04
C GLU A 143 8.62 14.92 -0.22
N VAL A 144 8.35 14.56 -1.47
CA VAL A 144 8.24 13.16 -1.91
C VAL A 144 9.57 12.51 -1.56
N TYR A 145 9.58 11.77 -0.46
CA TYR A 145 10.76 11.09 0.05
C TYR A 145 11.21 10.10 -1.03
N ASP A 146 12.29 10.42 -1.74
CA ASP A 146 12.86 9.53 -2.73
C ASP A 146 13.55 8.38 -1.98
N PRO A 147 13.08 7.12 -2.10
CA PRO A 147 13.70 6.00 -1.42
C PRO A 147 15.18 5.82 -1.80
N ASP A 148 15.58 6.32 -2.97
CA ASP A 148 16.95 6.24 -3.50
C ASP A 148 17.91 7.26 -2.82
N GLU A 149 17.41 8.31 -2.16
CA GLU A 149 18.25 9.28 -1.43
C GLU A 149 18.66 8.79 -0.02
N MET A 150 18.01 7.75 0.51
CA MET A 150 18.34 7.23 1.85
C MET A 150 19.55 6.28 1.87
N ASP A 151 19.87 5.63 0.75
CA ASP A 151 21.05 4.77 0.66
C ASP A 151 22.37 5.58 0.74
N GLU A 152 22.34 6.88 0.44
CA GLU A 152 23.51 7.75 0.56
C GLU A 152 23.77 8.25 2.01
N LEU A 153 22.76 8.20 2.89
CA LEU A 153 22.88 8.71 4.26
C LEU A 153 23.37 7.65 5.27
N GLU A 154 23.38 6.36 4.91
CA GLU A 154 23.94 5.29 5.76
C GLU A 154 25.48 5.17 5.64
N GLU A 155 26.15 5.85 4.68
CA GLU A 155 27.62 5.82 4.56
C GLU A 155 28.37 6.84 5.45
N MET A 156 27.67 7.70 6.20
CA MET A 156 28.27 8.77 7.01
C MET A 156 28.16 8.56 8.53
N ASP A 157 28.34 7.34 9.05
CA ASP A 157 28.72 7.17 10.47
C ASP A 157 29.64 5.96 10.70
N GLY A 158 30.64 5.86 9.82
CA GLY A 158 31.65 4.81 9.81
C GLY A 158 33.04 5.26 10.25
N GLY A 159 33.14 6.01 11.35
CA GLY A 159 34.32 6.02 12.22
C GLY A 159 35.58 6.76 11.76
N PHE A 160 35.96 7.79 12.52
CA PHE A 160 37.37 8.01 12.85
C PHE A 160 37.50 8.41 14.32
N SER A 161 37.99 7.47 15.14
CA SER A 161 38.62 7.73 16.42
C SER A 161 39.93 6.95 16.48
N ARG A 162 41.02 7.62 16.08
CA ARG A 162 42.26 7.82 16.86
C ARG A 162 43.30 8.54 16.02
#